data_AF-A0A4V6WQT2-F1
#
_entry.id   AF-A0A4V6WQT2-F1
#
_cell.length_a   1.000
_cell.length_b   1.000
_cell.length_c   1.000
_cell.angle_alpha   90.00
_cell.angle_beta   90.00
_cell.angle_gamma   90.00
#
_symmetry.space_group_name_H-M   'P 1'
#
loop_
_entity.id
_entity.type
_entity.pdbx_description
1 polymer ?
#
loop_
_entity_poly.entity_id
_entity_poly.type
_entity_poly.pdbx_seq_one_letter_code
_entity_poly.pdbx_strand_id
1 'polypeptide(L)'
;MNEPISSHAADHEPPPPEPIDELVEDRKKRSRRLLTFGALAVVLGGGGIFGLLRYQDAQNTKAIAEAWSAFATCTIGAELDEKEPASQRFRRVQLEAMTMTDAERMTPGVDKPWPAACAPLGHAVAEVWKSAGRTEAGGKDLGAAAEGLAKSLGEPTARMGDLSEAIDEAFTQAKKAGVQRVVVEKGPRAPEPVRPLDATRLDELSEPLSRTAFTFKAAYTDAHPAGVMRLLIEEKGVDKAPFLCTFAAKDAKATCKSLPGSMPKGHGLRLWGTADDDSAPLVFAGERGQAGIFRADSGDKIDAMYSYGGYAKKDGAAAALGFEEKTKDLLLTRRPAGGAPGRTKLEPDFRIGNYYYSTQILWDHLILRGVTKQNERRLFVSPYGLAGQAEPSFADVGELPEPGLVEGGADEPPHIGGCRSSQAMVVRVKGYDNDFMSFLVGGKWSPPMSPTVSDGVLSCHGTEAVVTRLYPGGPDKGWATKIAQSQCTTAGCRVHDITFDKILKGQYEFGPRERKVDAVDVDGKLLVVWAAGERGGVRMRYAKAEDIERADDAILYDDLYKDGQVQKLSTLFDLRLFSREGFAILLLSTVTGVYALRFDPAGAMTPVDVTWE
;
A
#
# COMPACT_ATOMS: atom_id res chain seq x y z
N MET A 1 -35.78 -71.99 54.08
CA MET A 1 -36.20 -73.36 54.48
C MET A 1 -36.21 -74.22 53.22
N ASN A 2 -35.60 -75.41 53.30
CA ASN A 2 -35.83 -76.61 52.48
C ASN A 2 -35.51 -76.57 50.97
N GLU A 3 -34.21 -76.76 50.67
CA GLU A 3 -33.60 -77.86 49.87
C GLU A 3 -34.37 -79.22 49.73
N PRO A 4 -33.88 -80.28 49.00
CA PRO A 4 -32.76 -80.43 48.01
C PRO A 4 -33.02 -81.41 46.80
N ILE A 5 -31.93 -81.89 46.12
CA ILE A 5 -31.72 -83.19 45.37
C ILE A 5 -32.02 -83.21 43.82
N SER A 6 -31.07 -83.39 42.87
CA SER A 6 -30.16 -84.52 42.44
C SER A 6 -30.84 -85.57 41.51
N SER A 7 -30.25 -86.32 40.55
CA SER A 7 -29.03 -86.27 39.69
C SER A 7 -28.95 -87.54 38.78
N HIS A 8 -28.22 -87.54 37.64
CA HIS A 8 -27.77 -88.73 36.83
C HIS A 8 -28.91 -89.63 36.22
N ALA A 9 -28.77 -90.59 35.27
CA ALA A 9 -27.79 -91.11 34.27
C ALA A 9 -28.57 -92.13 33.35
N ALA A 10 -28.16 -92.66 32.18
CA ALA A 10 -27.11 -92.36 31.17
C ALA A 10 -27.42 -93.17 29.85
N ASP A 11 -26.54 -93.06 28.84
CA ASP A 11 -26.27 -93.86 27.61
C ASP A 11 -27.19 -95.00 27.09
N HIS A 12 -27.33 -95.09 25.75
CA HIS A 12 -27.17 -96.33 24.98
C HIS A 12 -26.88 -96.11 23.47
N GLU A 13 -26.46 -97.18 22.79
CA GLU A 13 -25.74 -97.26 21.50
C GLU A 13 -26.53 -96.98 20.19
N PRO A 14 -25.84 -96.80 19.04
CA PRO A 14 -26.45 -96.45 17.75
C PRO A 14 -26.94 -97.65 16.91
N PRO A 15 -28.03 -97.50 16.13
CA PRO A 15 -28.48 -98.45 15.11
C PRO A 15 -27.79 -98.23 13.72
N PRO A 16 -27.93 -99.17 12.76
CA PRO A 16 -26.97 -99.38 11.66
C PRO A 16 -27.19 -98.48 10.41
N PRO A 17 -26.22 -98.45 9.47
CA PRO A 17 -26.32 -97.62 8.25
C PRO A 17 -27.32 -98.18 7.23
N GLU A 18 -28.21 -97.30 6.74
CA GLU A 18 -29.11 -97.55 5.61
C GLU A 18 -28.43 -97.31 4.23
N PRO A 19 -28.96 -97.85 3.12
CA PRO A 19 -28.26 -97.92 1.84
C PRO A 19 -28.15 -96.56 1.13
N ILE A 20 -27.01 -96.32 0.50
CA ILE A 20 -26.63 -94.99 -0.07
C ILE A 20 -27.31 -94.67 -1.42
N ASP A 21 -27.95 -95.63 -2.08
CA ASP A 21 -28.33 -95.48 -3.50
C ASP A 21 -29.69 -94.82 -3.78
N GLU A 22 -30.63 -94.74 -2.82
CA GLU A 22 -31.92 -94.05 -3.04
C GLU A 22 -31.91 -92.55 -2.67
N LEU A 23 -30.98 -92.09 -1.81
CA LEU A 23 -30.88 -90.68 -1.41
C LEU A 23 -30.23 -89.76 -2.47
N VAL A 24 -29.61 -90.33 -3.51
CA VAL A 24 -28.88 -89.58 -4.54
C VAL A 24 -29.80 -89.06 -5.65
N GLU A 25 -30.83 -89.82 -6.05
CA GLU A 25 -31.76 -89.38 -7.11
C GLU A 25 -32.72 -88.26 -6.65
N ASP A 26 -33.29 -88.35 -5.45
CA ASP A 26 -34.27 -87.34 -5.00
C ASP A 26 -33.59 -85.99 -4.67
N ARG A 27 -32.36 -85.99 -4.15
CA ARG A 27 -31.52 -84.77 -4.03
C ARG A 27 -31.23 -84.11 -5.38
N LYS A 28 -31.10 -84.88 -6.46
CA LYS A 28 -30.83 -84.35 -7.81
C LYS A 28 -32.04 -83.66 -8.44
N LYS A 29 -33.27 -84.10 -8.13
CA LYS A 29 -34.52 -83.43 -8.56
C LYS A 29 -34.89 -82.23 -7.67
N ARG A 30 -34.67 -82.29 -6.35
CA ARG A 30 -34.95 -81.15 -5.45
C ARG A 30 -33.97 -79.99 -5.60
N SER A 31 -32.66 -80.25 -5.70
CA SER A 31 -31.65 -79.19 -5.86
C SER A 31 -31.88 -78.34 -7.12
N ARG A 32 -32.30 -78.96 -8.23
CA ARG A 32 -32.51 -78.27 -9.52
C ARG A 32 -33.75 -77.36 -9.56
N ARG A 33 -34.74 -77.56 -8.66
CA ARG A 33 -35.89 -76.65 -8.48
C ARG A 33 -35.65 -75.58 -7.41
N LEU A 34 -34.92 -75.88 -6.33
CA LEU A 34 -34.53 -74.87 -5.34
C LEU A 34 -33.51 -73.86 -5.89
N LEU A 35 -32.57 -74.28 -6.74
CA LEU A 35 -31.59 -73.36 -7.34
C LEU A 35 -32.23 -72.33 -8.29
N THR A 36 -33.27 -72.69 -9.05
CA THR A 36 -33.93 -71.75 -9.98
C THR A 36 -34.85 -70.75 -9.27
N PHE A 37 -35.60 -71.16 -8.24
CA PHE A 37 -36.43 -70.22 -7.47
C PHE A 37 -35.64 -69.42 -6.43
N GLY A 38 -34.62 -70.01 -5.81
CA GLY A 38 -33.71 -69.30 -4.91
C GLY A 38 -32.88 -68.23 -5.62
N ALA A 39 -32.33 -68.54 -6.80
CA ALA A 39 -31.58 -67.56 -7.57
C ALA A 39 -32.44 -66.39 -8.04
N LEU A 40 -33.69 -66.62 -8.48
CA LEU A 40 -34.56 -65.53 -8.93
C LEU A 40 -34.97 -64.59 -7.78
N ALA A 41 -35.25 -65.14 -6.58
CA ALA A 41 -35.56 -64.34 -5.40
C ALA A 41 -34.34 -63.55 -4.88
N VAL A 42 -33.13 -64.13 -4.94
CA VAL A 42 -31.88 -63.44 -4.57
C VAL A 42 -31.48 -62.38 -5.60
N VAL A 43 -31.73 -62.60 -6.89
CA VAL A 43 -31.45 -61.59 -7.94
C VAL A 43 -32.46 -60.44 -7.92
N LEU A 44 -33.75 -60.70 -7.68
CA LEU A 44 -34.77 -59.65 -7.57
C LEU A 44 -34.70 -58.90 -6.23
N GLY A 45 -34.48 -59.61 -5.12
CA GLY A 45 -34.26 -58.99 -3.80
C GLY A 45 -32.94 -58.22 -3.72
N GLY A 46 -31.86 -58.81 -4.23
CA GLY A 46 -30.54 -58.17 -4.32
C GLY A 46 -30.54 -56.96 -5.26
N GLY A 47 -31.23 -57.04 -6.40
CA GLY A 47 -31.43 -55.92 -7.32
C GLY A 47 -32.22 -54.77 -6.69
N GLY A 48 -33.27 -55.08 -5.91
CA GLY A 48 -34.05 -54.09 -5.17
C GLY A 48 -33.23 -53.37 -4.10
N ILE A 49 -32.46 -54.11 -3.29
CA ILE A 49 -31.57 -53.55 -2.26
C ILE A 49 -30.44 -52.73 -2.89
N PHE A 50 -29.81 -53.22 -3.95
CA PHE A 50 -28.74 -52.50 -4.67
C PHE A 50 -29.25 -51.23 -5.35
N GLY A 51 -30.48 -51.25 -5.90
CA GLY A 51 -31.14 -50.07 -6.45
C GLY A 51 -31.46 -49.02 -5.40
N LEU A 52 -31.98 -49.44 -4.23
CA LEU A 52 -32.23 -48.56 -3.08
C LEU A 52 -30.93 -47.93 -2.55
N LEU A 53 -29.87 -48.72 -2.39
CA LEU A 53 -28.56 -48.22 -1.94
C LEU A 53 -27.95 -47.23 -2.93
N ARG A 54 -28.01 -47.50 -4.24
CA ARG A 54 -27.55 -46.52 -5.25
C ARG A 54 -28.41 -45.27 -5.30
N TYR A 55 -29.72 -45.38 -5.11
CA TYR A 55 -30.61 -44.23 -5.05
C TYR A 55 -30.31 -43.36 -3.82
N GLN A 56 -30.11 -43.98 -2.65
CA GLN A 56 -29.72 -43.28 -1.42
C GLN A 56 -28.34 -42.63 -1.55
N ASP A 57 -27.32 -43.31 -2.09
CA ASP A 57 -25.99 -42.71 -2.30
C ASP A 57 -26.00 -41.58 -3.34
N ALA A 58 -26.83 -41.68 -4.39
CA ALA A 58 -27.03 -40.59 -5.35
C ALA A 58 -27.72 -39.36 -4.72
N GLN A 59 -28.76 -39.58 -3.91
CA GLN A 59 -29.44 -38.50 -3.17
C GLN A 59 -28.51 -37.86 -2.12
N ASN A 60 -27.75 -38.67 -1.38
CA ASN A 60 -26.75 -38.19 -0.41
C ASN A 60 -25.64 -37.39 -1.11
N THR A 61 -25.10 -37.90 -2.22
CA THR A 61 -24.07 -37.20 -3.01
C THR A 61 -24.59 -35.87 -3.55
N LYS A 62 -25.85 -35.84 -4.03
CA LYS A 62 -26.51 -34.60 -4.46
C LYS A 62 -26.67 -33.60 -3.30
N ALA A 63 -27.19 -34.05 -2.14
CA ALA A 63 -27.39 -33.20 -0.97
C ALA A 63 -26.07 -32.64 -0.42
N ILE A 64 -24.99 -33.45 -0.40
CA ILE A 64 -23.64 -33.01 -0.05
C ILE A 64 -23.16 -31.93 -1.03
N ALA A 65 -23.32 -32.15 -2.34
CA ALA A 65 -22.91 -31.20 -3.36
C ALA A 65 -23.68 -29.87 -3.26
N GLU A 66 -25.00 -29.91 -3.04
CA GLU A 66 -25.83 -28.71 -2.86
C GLU A 66 -25.44 -27.94 -1.58
N ALA A 67 -25.31 -28.63 -0.44
CA ALA A 67 -24.91 -28.00 0.82
C ALA A 67 -23.49 -27.40 0.75
N TRP A 68 -22.52 -28.16 0.20
CA TRP A 68 -21.15 -27.69 0.00
C TRP A 68 -21.10 -26.48 -0.93
N SER A 69 -21.87 -26.51 -2.02
CA SER A 69 -21.89 -25.41 -2.99
C SER A 69 -22.49 -24.15 -2.40
N ALA A 70 -23.52 -24.25 -1.57
CA ALA A 70 -24.08 -23.10 -0.86
C ALA A 70 -23.04 -22.51 0.11
N PHE A 71 -22.38 -23.36 0.90
CA PHE A 71 -21.35 -22.93 1.83
C PHE A 71 -20.15 -22.28 1.13
N ALA A 72 -19.57 -22.94 0.10
CA ALA A 72 -18.46 -22.41 -0.69
C ALA A 72 -18.81 -21.11 -1.43
N THR A 73 -20.04 -20.99 -1.95
CA THR A 73 -20.49 -19.75 -2.61
C THR A 73 -20.69 -18.60 -1.63
N CYS A 74 -21.08 -18.90 -0.38
CA CYS A 74 -21.12 -17.90 0.68
C CYS A 74 -19.72 -17.49 1.13
N THR A 75 -18.77 -18.41 1.30
CA THR A 75 -17.44 -18.10 1.85
C THR A 75 -16.49 -17.42 0.85
N ILE A 76 -16.43 -17.89 -0.40
CA ILE A 76 -15.44 -17.43 -1.39
C ILE A 76 -16.04 -16.96 -2.73
N GLY A 77 -17.36 -17.06 -2.90
CA GLY A 77 -18.05 -16.65 -4.13
C GLY A 77 -17.93 -17.67 -5.26
N ALA A 78 -17.36 -17.26 -6.40
CA ALA A 78 -17.23 -18.08 -7.60
C ALA A 78 -16.35 -19.35 -7.39
N GLU A 79 -16.23 -20.18 -8.43
CA GLU A 79 -15.26 -21.27 -8.44
C GLU A 79 -13.81 -20.73 -8.41
N LEU A 80 -12.90 -21.50 -7.81
CA LEU A 80 -11.48 -21.14 -7.70
C LEU A 80 -10.79 -21.43 -9.04
N ASP A 81 -9.84 -20.57 -9.40
CA ASP A 81 -8.92 -20.88 -10.49
C ASP A 81 -8.03 -22.07 -10.07
N GLU A 82 -7.54 -22.88 -11.03
CA GLU A 82 -6.87 -24.18 -10.76
C GLU A 82 -5.72 -24.12 -9.73
N LYS A 83 -5.07 -22.95 -9.62
CA LYS A 83 -3.92 -22.68 -8.75
C LYS A 83 -4.19 -21.65 -7.64
N GLU A 84 -5.43 -21.20 -7.46
CA GLU A 84 -5.78 -20.23 -6.41
C GLU A 84 -6.08 -20.95 -5.08
N PRO A 85 -5.34 -20.66 -3.98
CA PRO A 85 -5.68 -21.16 -2.66
C PRO A 85 -7.04 -20.61 -2.19
N ALA A 86 -7.82 -21.44 -1.49
CA ALA A 86 -9.12 -21.01 -0.98
C ALA A 86 -8.95 -19.88 0.04
N SER A 87 -7.91 -19.93 0.87
CA SER A 87 -7.50 -18.86 1.78
C SER A 87 -7.18 -17.56 1.06
N GLN A 88 -6.53 -17.58 -0.11
CA GLN A 88 -6.29 -16.37 -0.92
C GLN A 88 -7.59 -15.73 -1.37
N ARG A 89 -8.52 -16.54 -1.92
CA ARG A 89 -9.82 -16.01 -2.36
C ARG A 89 -10.63 -15.49 -1.16
N PHE A 90 -10.65 -16.21 -0.05
CA PHE A 90 -11.30 -15.76 1.19
C PHE A 90 -10.70 -14.45 1.70
N ARG A 91 -9.36 -14.32 1.71
CA ARG A 91 -8.63 -13.10 2.10
C ARG A 91 -9.01 -11.91 1.22
N ARG A 92 -9.14 -12.11 -0.10
CA ARG A 92 -9.60 -11.08 -1.05
C ARG A 92 -11.04 -10.64 -0.78
N VAL A 93 -11.95 -11.57 -0.49
CA VAL A 93 -13.33 -11.24 -0.06
C VAL A 93 -13.32 -10.52 1.29
N GLN A 94 -12.48 -10.96 2.24
CA GLN A 94 -12.34 -10.38 3.57
C GLN A 94 -11.90 -8.91 3.50
N LEU A 95 -10.90 -8.61 2.67
CA LEU A 95 -10.39 -7.26 2.45
C LEU A 95 -11.46 -6.30 1.91
N GLU A 96 -12.30 -6.76 0.98
CA GLU A 96 -13.47 -6.00 0.50
C GLU A 96 -14.53 -5.86 1.61
N ALA A 97 -14.89 -6.94 2.29
CA ALA A 97 -15.86 -6.89 3.40
C ALA A 97 -15.46 -5.95 4.54
N MET A 98 -14.18 -5.56 4.63
CA MET A 98 -13.71 -4.53 5.56
C MET A 98 -14.06 -3.09 5.10
N THR A 99 -14.16 -2.78 3.80
CA THR A 99 -14.63 -1.47 3.30
C THR A 99 -16.12 -1.23 3.60
N MET A 100 -16.89 -2.32 3.70
CA MET A 100 -18.34 -2.34 3.77
C MET A 100 -18.89 -2.21 5.21
N THR A 101 -20.00 -1.48 5.34
CA THR A 101 -20.84 -1.50 6.55
C THR A 101 -21.53 -2.86 6.74
N ASP A 102 -22.08 -3.10 7.93
CA ASP A 102 -22.90 -4.28 8.20
C ASP A 102 -24.08 -4.39 7.24
N ALA A 103 -24.77 -3.28 6.97
CA ALA A 103 -25.93 -3.24 6.07
C ALA A 103 -25.57 -3.63 4.62
N GLU A 104 -24.42 -3.18 4.11
CA GLU A 104 -23.95 -3.53 2.76
C GLU A 104 -23.52 -5.01 2.66
N ARG A 105 -23.12 -5.63 3.77
CA ARG A 105 -22.80 -7.07 3.88
C ARG A 105 -24.01 -7.97 4.15
N MET A 106 -25.22 -7.43 4.29
CA MET A 106 -26.44 -8.21 4.49
C MET A 106 -26.97 -8.74 3.16
N THR A 107 -27.23 -10.05 3.10
CA THR A 107 -28.05 -10.61 2.00
C THR A 107 -29.53 -10.44 2.34
N PRO A 108 -30.39 -9.99 1.39
CA PRO A 108 -31.83 -9.89 1.63
C PRO A 108 -32.43 -11.22 2.14
N GLY A 109 -33.11 -11.15 3.30
CA GLY A 109 -33.72 -12.32 3.95
C GLY A 109 -32.76 -13.17 4.80
N VAL A 110 -31.57 -12.67 5.13
CA VAL A 110 -30.61 -13.31 6.05
C VAL A 110 -30.36 -12.39 7.25
N ASP A 111 -30.45 -12.92 8.47
CA ASP A 111 -30.43 -12.11 9.72
C ASP A 111 -29.02 -11.68 10.18
N LYS A 112 -27.96 -12.05 9.45
CA LYS A 112 -26.57 -11.75 9.78
C LYS A 112 -25.78 -11.33 8.53
N PRO A 113 -24.80 -10.42 8.66
CA PRO A 113 -23.95 -10.05 7.55
C PRO A 113 -22.89 -11.12 7.28
N TRP A 114 -22.29 -11.10 6.09
CA TRP A 114 -21.09 -11.87 5.78
C TRP A 114 -19.93 -11.48 6.74
N PRO A 115 -19.13 -12.43 7.29
CA PRO A 115 -19.11 -13.88 7.03
C PRO A 115 -20.05 -14.71 7.93
N ALA A 116 -20.62 -14.13 8.99
CA ALA A 116 -21.46 -14.85 9.95
C ALA A 116 -22.73 -15.46 9.32
N ALA A 117 -23.20 -14.90 8.19
CA ALA A 117 -24.21 -15.47 7.32
C ALA A 117 -23.89 -16.90 6.82
N CYS A 118 -22.61 -17.26 6.70
CA CYS A 118 -22.15 -18.54 6.13
C CYS A 118 -22.07 -19.67 7.16
N ALA A 119 -22.02 -19.36 8.46
CA ALA A 119 -21.90 -20.37 9.52
C ALA A 119 -23.04 -21.43 9.51
N PRO A 120 -24.33 -21.06 9.36
CA PRO A 120 -25.40 -22.06 9.24
C PRO A 120 -25.25 -23.02 8.05
N LEU A 121 -24.64 -22.56 6.96
CA LEU A 121 -24.41 -23.39 5.76
C LEU A 121 -23.29 -24.41 6.00
N GLY A 122 -22.22 -24.04 6.72
CA GLY A 122 -21.18 -25.00 7.10
C GLY A 122 -21.67 -26.05 8.10
N HIS A 123 -22.54 -25.67 9.04
CA HIS A 123 -23.25 -26.65 9.88
C HIS A 123 -24.18 -27.58 9.08
N ALA A 124 -24.84 -27.07 8.03
CA ALA A 124 -25.65 -27.90 7.14
C ALA A 124 -24.79 -28.91 6.35
N VAL A 125 -23.58 -28.54 5.91
CA VAL A 125 -22.61 -29.49 5.33
C VAL A 125 -22.29 -30.60 6.33
N ALA A 126 -21.99 -30.27 7.59
CA ALA A 126 -21.65 -31.23 8.63
C ALA A 126 -22.79 -32.23 8.93
N GLU A 127 -24.03 -31.75 9.10
CA GLU A 127 -25.18 -32.62 9.34
C GLU A 127 -25.54 -33.49 8.13
N VAL A 128 -25.46 -32.95 6.90
CA VAL A 128 -25.68 -33.75 5.68
C VAL A 128 -24.59 -34.83 5.55
N TRP A 129 -23.32 -34.48 5.77
CA TRP A 129 -22.18 -35.40 5.71
C TRP A 129 -22.31 -36.57 6.70
N LYS A 130 -22.70 -36.26 7.94
CA LYS A 130 -23.00 -37.23 9.00
C LYS A 130 -24.21 -38.09 8.67
N SER A 131 -25.30 -37.50 8.14
CA SER A 131 -26.50 -38.24 7.73
C SER A 131 -26.24 -39.23 6.58
N ALA A 132 -25.27 -38.90 5.70
CA ALA A 132 -24.80 -39.78 4.63
C ALA A 132 -23.85 -40.90 5.10
N GLY A 133 -23.52 -40.98 6.40
CA GLY A 133 -22.62 -42.00 6.96
C GLY A 133 -21.15 -41.84 6.55
N ARG A 134 -20.72 -40.65 6.12
CA ARG A 134 -19.37 -40.39 5.59
C ARG A 134 -18.36 -39.88 6.64
N THR A 135 -18.70 -39.93 7.92
CA THR A 135 -17.80 -39.52 9.03
C THR A 135 -16.61 -40.45 9.16
N GLU A 136 -15.38 -39.91 9.09
CA GLU A 136 -14.14 -40.67 9.26
C GLU A 136 -13.75 -40.76 10.76
N ALA A 137 -13.21 -41.92 11.16
CA ALA A 137 -12.68 -42.09 12.51
C ALA A 137 -11.48 -41.14 12.74
N GLY A 138 -11.63 -40.19 13.66
CA GLY A 138 -10.63 -39.16 13.95
C GLY A 138 -10.94 -37.77 13.39
N GLY A 139 -12.11 -37.57 12.74
CA GLY A 139 -12.61 -36.23 12.40
C GLY A 139 -11.81 -35.47 11.34
N LYS A 140 -11.19 -36.19 10.40
CA LYS A 140 -10.43 -35.63 9.26
C LYS A 140 -11.21 -35.73 7.96
N ASP A 141 -12.46 -35.30 8.00
CA ASP A 141 -13.42 -35.32 6.90
C ASP A 141 -14.04 -33.94 6.66
N LEU A 142 -14.76 -33.81 5.55
CA LEU A 142 -15.39 -32.55 5.14
C LEU A 142 -16.43 -32.05 6.17
N GLY A 143 -17.16 -32.94 6.83
CA GLY A 143 -18.16 -32.55 7.82
C GLY A 143 -17.51 -31.89 9.03
N ALA A 144 -16.46 -32.50 9.57
CA ALA A 144 -15.70 -31.95 10.69
C ALA A 144 -15.00 -30.62 10.33
N ALA A 145 -14.38 -30.54 9.14
CA ALA A 145 -13.73 -29.32 8.67
C ALA A 145 -14.73 -28.16 8.45
N ALA A 146 -15.88 -28.46 7.83
CA ALA A 146 -16.95 -27.47 7.63
C ALA A 146 -17.58 -27.02 8.95
N GLU A 147 -17.74 -27.91 9.94
CA GLU A 147 -18.24 -27.55 11.27
C GLU A 147 -17.24 -26.65 12.04
N GLY A 148 -15.94 -26.96 11.95
CA GLY A 148 -14.86 -26.16 12.54
C GLY A 148 -14.84 -24.74 11.96
N LEU A 149 -14.81 -24.64 10.63
CA LEU A 149 -14.87 -23.36 9.93
C LEU A 149 -16.18 -22.61 10.20
N ALA A 150 -17.33 -23.29 10.27
CA ALA A 150 -18.61 -22.67 10.61
C ALA A 150 -18.61 -21.99 11.98
N LYS A 151 -18.01 -22.62 13.00
CA LYS A 151 -17.86 -22.03 14.34
C LYS A 151 -17.06 -20.73 14.26
N SER A 152 -15.90 -20.74 13.62
CA SER A 152 -15.05 -19.56 13.47
C SER A 152 -15.70 -18.46 12.63
N LEU A 153 -16.44 -18.79 11.56
CA LEU A 153 -17.19 -17.81 10.76
C LEU A 153 -18.33 -17.14 11.57
N GLY A 154 -18.87 -17.84 12.57
CA GLY A 154 -19.94 -17.35 13.45
C GLY A 154 -19.48 -16.39 14.55
N GLU A 155 -18.17 -16.23 14.76
CA GLU A 155 -17.61 -15.33 15.77
C GLU A 155 -17.77 -13.84 15.37
N PRO A 156 -17.98 -12.90 16.32
CA PRO A 156 -18.06 -11.47 16.00
C PRO A 156 -16.81 -10.92 15.30
N THR A 157 -15.65 -11.51 15.60
CA THR A 157 -14.34 -11.16 15.04
C THR A 157 -14.04 -11.81 13.69
N ALA A 158 -14.89 -12.71 13.18
CA ALA A 158 -14.65 -13.49 11.96
C ALA A 158 -14.36 -12.65 10.70
N ARG A 159 -14.95 -11.44 10.60
CA ARG A 159 -14.67 -10.48 9.52
C ARG A 159 -13.19 -10.10 9.45
N MET A 160 -12.46 -10.17 10.56
CA MET A 160 -11.06 -9.74 10.65
C MET A 160 -10.10 -10.87 11.05
N GLY A 161 -10.61 -11.95 11.65
CA GLY A 161 -9.81 -13.09 12.08
C GLY A 161 -9.05 -13.78 10.96
N ASP A 162 -7.97 -14.48 11.32
CA ASP A 162 -7.27 -15.36 10.40
C ASP A 162 -7.97 -16.72 10.31
N LEU A 163 -8.68 -16.95 9.21
CA LEU A 163 -9.39 -18.20 8.96
C LEU A 163 -8.70 -19.07 7.89
N SER A 164 -7.45 -18.74 7.51
CA SER A 164 -6.78 -19.32 6.35
C SER A 164 -6.65 -20.84 6.43
N GLU A 165 -6.18 -21.36 7.57
CA GLU A 165 -6.03 -22.80 7.81
C GLU A 165 -7.38 -23.54 7.79
N ALA A 166 -8.41 -22.98 8.41
CA ALA A 166 -9.75 -23.57 8.44
C ALA A 166 -10.45 -23.56 7.06
N ILE A 167 -10.20 -22.51 6.27
CA ILE A 167 -10.66 -22.41 4.88
C ILE A 167 -9.95 -23.46 4.01
N ASP A 168 -8.62 -23.49 4.01
CA ASP A 168 -7.87 -24.41 3.15
C ASP A 168 -8.10 -25.88 3.53
N GLU A 169 -8.26 -26.21 4.81
CA GLU A 169 -8.63 -27.56 5.26
C GLU A 169 -10.02 -27.97 4.73
N ALA A 170 -11.05 -27.12 4.87
CA ALA A 170 -12.39 -27.43 4.38
C ALA A 170 -12.42 -27.66 2.85
N PHE A 171 -11.72 -26.82 2.08
CA PHE A 171 -11.61 -26.98 0.63
C PHE A 171 -10.75 -28.19 0.23
N THR A 172 -9.70 -28.50 0.99
CA THR A 172 -8.86 -29.69 0.79
C THR A 172 -9.66 -30.97 1.03
N GLN A 173 -10.45 -31.04 2.11
CA GLN A 173 -11.31 -32.19 2.39
C GLN A 173 -12.42 -32.36 1.34
N ALA A 174 -13.02 -31.26 0.85
CA ALA A 174 -14.01 -31.32 -0.23
C ALA A 174 -13.41 -31.88 -1.53
N LYS A 175 -12.19 -31.44 -1.87
CA LYS A 175 -11.43 -31.93 -3.04
C LYS A 175 -11.03 -33.41 -2.88
N LYS A 176 -10.51 -33.81 -1.71
CA LYS A 176 -10.19 -35.20 -1.35
C LYS A 176 -11.42 -36.11 -1.47
N ALA A 177 -12.59 -35.60 -1.07
CA ALA A 177 -13.87 -36.30 -1.14
C ALA A 177 -14.52 -36.32 -2.54
N GLY A 178 -13.96 -35.60 -3.52
CA GLY A 178 -14.53 -35.50 -4.87
C GLY A 178 -15.89 -34.78 -4.93
N VAL A 179 -16.19 -33.89 -3.96
CA VAL A 179 -17.46 -33.15 -3.93
C VAL A 179 -17.46 -32.08 -5.01
N GLN A 180 -18.32 -32.25 -6.01
CA GLN A 180 -18.48 -31.30 -7.10
C GLN A 180 -19.25 -30.06 -6.65
N ARG A 181 -18.91 -28.89 -7.22
CA ARG A 181 -19.73 -27.68 -7.09
C ARG A 181 -20.89 -27.73 -8.07
N VAL A 182 -22.07 -27.31 -7.61
CA VAL A 182 -23.29 -27.10 -8.40
C VAL A 182 -23.72 -25.62 -8.29
N VAL A 183 -24.50 -25.16 -9.26
CA VAL A 183 -24.98 -23.76 -9.28
C VAL A 183 -25.99 -23.55 -8.15
N VAL A 184 -25.73 -22.53 -7.31
CA VAL A 184 -26.64 -22.12 -6.22
C VAL A 184 -27.19 -20.74 -6.53
N GLU A 185 -28.46 -20.68 -6.95
CA GLU A 185 -29.10 -19.43 -7.33
C GLU A 185 -29.41 -18.53 -6.13
N LYS A 186 -29.78 -19.11 -4.99
CA LYS A 186 -30.33 -18.42 -3.81
C LYS A 186 -29.52 -18.70 -2.56
N GLY A 187 -29.40 -17.70 -1.69
CA GLY A 187 -28.68 -17.77 -0.41
C GLY A 187 -27.69 -16.61 -0.25
N PRO A 188 -27.05 -16.50 0.92
CA PRO A 188 -26.00 -15.52 1.14
C PRO A 188 -24.80 -15.78 0.23
N ARG A 189 -24.18 -14.70 -0.25
CA ARG A 189 -23.02 -14.72 -1.14
C ARG A 189 -21.87 -13.93 -0.51
N ALA A 190 -20.65 -14.31 -0.86
CA ALA A 190 -19.47 -13.49 -0.62
C ALA A 190 -19.60 -12.12 -1.33
N PRO A 191 -19.11 -11.03 -0.73
CA PRO A 191 -18.70 -9.82 -1.46
C PRO A 191 -17.76 -10.13 -2.64
N GLU A 192 -17.69 -9.24 -3.62
CA GLU A 192 -16.78 -9.45 -4.75
C GLU A 192 -15.31 -9.37 -4.30
N PRO A 193 -14.44 -10.31 -4.69
CA PRO A 193 -13.06 -10.34 -4.21
C PRO A 193 -12.20 -9.26 -4.89
N VAL A 194 -11.61 -8.36 -4.09
CA VAL A 194 -10.60 -7.42 -4.59
C VAL A 194 -9.33 -8.14 -5.05
N ARG A 195 -8.53 -7.46 -5.89
CA ARG A 195 -7.25 -7.99 -6.41
C ARG A 195 -6.10 -7.01 -6.17
N PRO A 196 -5.76 -6.70 -4.90
CA PRO A 196 -4.62 -5.85 -4.57
C PRO A 196 -3.31 -6.45 -5.09
N LEU A 197 -2.25 -5.66 -5.03
CA LEU A 197 -0.89 -6.16 -5.14
C LEU A 197 -0.52 -6.94 -3.87
N ASP A 198 0.47 -7.82 -3.97
CA ASP A 198 1.04 -8.54 -2.83
C ASP A 198 2.56 -8.64 -3.04
N ALA A 199 3.31 -9.16 -2.06
CA ALA A 199 4.78 -9.14 -2.11
C ALA A 199 5.35 -9.91 -3.32
N THR A 200 4.69 -10.99 -3.72
CA THR A 200 5.09 -11.81 -4.87
C THR A 200 4.71 -11.10 -6.17
N ARG A 201 3.50 -10.56 -6.26
CA ARG A 201 3.00 -9.87 -7.45
C ARG A 201 3.72 -8.55 -7.74
N LEU A 202 4.27 -7.87 -6.73
CA LEU A 202 5.16 -6.71 -6.94
C LEU A 202 6.48 -7.11 -7.62
N ASP A 203 7.09 -8.22 -7.17
CA ASP A 203 8.34 -8.74 -7.74
C ASP A 203 8.15 -9.30 -9.16
N GLU A 204 6.97 -9.85 -9.46
CA GLU A 204 6.60 -10.32 -10.81
C GLU A 204 6.30 -9.17 -11.80
N LEU A 205 5.78 -8.03 -11.36
CA LEU A 205 5.29 -6.96 -12.23
C LEU A 205 6.28 -5.83 -12.51
N SER A 206 7.35 -5.68 -11.71
CA SER A 206 8.25 -4.52 -11.80
C SER A 206 9.64 -4.82 -11.22
N GLU A 207 10.72 -4.38 -11.89
CA GLU A 207 12.04 -4.37 -11.26
C GLU A 207 12.05 -3.37 -10.08
N PRO A 208 12.46 -3.76 -8.86
CA PRO A 208 12.47 -2.87 -7.70
C PRO A 208 13.57 -1.80 -7.75
N LEU A 209 13.34 -0.72 -6.99
CA LEU A 209 14.37 0.28 -6.66
C LEU A 209 15.51 -0.32 -5.84
N SER A 210 15.23 -1.38 -5.08
CA SER A 210 16.25 -2.25 -4.52
C SER A 210 15.67 -3.61 -4.14
N ARG A 211 16.44 -4.68 -4.36
CA ARG A 211 16.14 -6.03 -3.86
C ARG A 211 16.48 -6.20 -2.37
N THR A 212 17.03 -5.17 -1.73
CA THR A 212 17.23 -5.08 -0.28
C THR A 212 16.22 -4.11 0.31
N ALA A 213 15.45 -4.56 1.30
CA ALA A 213 14.51 -3.72 2.03
C ALA A 213 15.23 -2.69 2.92
N PHE A 214 14.70 -1.46 2.99
CA PHE A 214 15.22 -0.41 3.88
C PHE A 214 14.12 0.58 4.32
N THR A 215 14.37 1.35 5.37
CA THR A 215 13.44 2.41 5.84
C THR A 215 13.67 3.71 5.10
N PHE A 216 12.63 4.51 4.85
CA PHE A 216 12.72 5.75 4.04
C PHE A 216 13.37 6.94 4.77
N LYS A 217 14.16 6.68 5.82
CA LYS A 217 14.99 7.67 6.52
C LYS A 217 16.18 8.13 5.67
N ALA A 218 16.79 7.22 4.89
CA ALA A 218 17.88 7.52 3.96
C ALA A 218 17.39 7.84 2.53
N ALA A 219 16.11 8.16 2.37
CA ALA A 219 15.47 8.47 1.10
C ALA A 219 15.12 9.97 1.04
N TYR A 220 15.82 10.70 0.16
CA TYR A 220 15.75 12.15 0.04
C TYR A 220 15.26 12.54 -1.36
N THR A 221 14.32 13.47 -1.45
CA THR A 221 13.82 14.00 -2.72
C THR A 221 14.23 15.45 -2.92
N ASP A 222 14.03 16.02 -4.11
CA ASP A 222 14.25 17.45 -4.36
C ASP A 222 13.48 18.28 -3.31
N ALA A 223 14.16 19.21 -2.61
CA ALA A 223 13.52 20.08 -1.62
C ALA A 223 12.50 21.07 -2.24
N HIS A 224 12.48 21.16 -3.57
CA HIS A 224 11.70 22.12 -4.35
C HIS A 224 10.99 21.41 -5.52
N PRO A 225 9.74 20.94 -5.33
CA PRO A 225 9.02 20.14 -6.32
C PRO A 225 8.77 20.83 -7.67
N ALA A 226 8.88 20.07 -8.75
CA ALA A 226 8.76 20.50 -10.16
C ALA A 226 7.91 19.51 -11.00
N GLY A 227 8.13 19.44 -12.31
CA GLY A 227 7.55 18.41 -13.19
C GLY A 227 8.28 17.04 -13.16
N VAL A 228 9.39 16.93 -12.42
CA VAL A 228 10.18 15.70 -12.29
C VAL A 228 10.46 15.41 -10.81
N MET A 229 10.33 14.13 -10.42
CA MET A 229 10.74 13.65 -9.11
C MET A 229 12.11 13.00 -9.20
N ARG A 230 13.01 13.43 -8.32
CA ARG A 230 14.29 12.76 -8.10
C ARG A 230 14.33 12.20 -6.69
N LEU A 231 14.94 11.04 -6.54
CA LEU A 231 15.01 10.28 -5.31
C LEU A 231 16.44 9.79 -5.11
N LEU A 232 17.12 10.38 -4.15
CA LEU A 232 18.47 10.04 -3.71
C LEU A 232 18.36 9.04 -2.55
N ILE A 233 18.99 7.88 -2.70
CA ILE A 233 19.10 6.87 -1.65
C ILE A 233 20.55 6.82 -1.15
N GLU A 234 20.75 7.07 0.14
CA GLU A 234 22.05 6.99 0.84
C GLU A 234 22.07 5.86 1.90
N GLU A 235 21.36 4.76 1.67
CA GLU A 235 21.26 3.65 2.62
C GLU A 235 22.50 2.75 2.59
N LYS A 236 22.99 2.35 3.77
CA LYS A 236 24.20 1.53 3.87
C LYS A 236 23.86 0.04 3.76
N GLY A 237 24.55 -0.66 2.87
CA GLY A 237 24.34 -2.11 2.65
C GLY A 237 23.28 -2.44 1.61
N VAL A 238 22.65 -1.42 1.03
CA VAL A 238 21.86 -1.53 -0.20
C VAL A 238 22.81 -1.56 -1.41
N ASP A 239 22.56 -2.47 -2.36
CA ASP A 239 23.33 -2.54 -3.60
C ASP A 239 23.27 -1.22 -4.40
N LYS A 240 24.34 -0.89 -5.11
CA LYS A 240 24.55 0.34 -5.89
C LYS A 240 24.49 1.67 -5.10
N ALA A 241 24.24 1.65 -3.78
CA ALA A 241 24.16 2.87 -2.99
C ALA A 241 25.52 3.62 -2.85
N PRO A 242 25.52 4.97 -2.81
CA PRO A 242 24.36 5.85 -3.02
C PRO A 242 23.99 5.97 -4.51
N PHE A 243 22.69 6.03 -4.79
CA PHE A 243 22.16 6.15 -6.14
C PHE A 243 21.04 7.20 -6.23
N LEU A 244 20.81 7.70 -7.44
CA LEU A 244 19.75 8.65 -7.78
C LEU A 244 18.79 7.98 -8.77
N CYS A 245 17.49 8.00 -8.45
CA CYS A 245 16.41 7.62 -9.34
C CYS A 245 15.62 8.84 -9.81
N THR A 246 15.23 8.86 -11.08
CA THR A 246 14.45 9.94 -11.71
C THR A 246 13.14 9.39 -12.26
N PHE A 247 12.03 10.05 -11.91
CA PHE A 247 10.68 9.74 -12.37
C PHE A 247 10.14 10.96 -13.11
N ALA A 248 9.88 10.83 -14.41
CA ALA A 248 9.37 11.92 -15.24
C ALA A 248 7.82 11.97 -15.27
N ALA A 249 7.23 13.12 -15.59
CA ALA A 249 5.77 13.30 -15.62
C ALA A 249 5.02 12.42 -16.65
N LYS A 250 5.69 11.89 -17.67
CA LYS A 250 5.05 11.14 -18.76
C LYS A 250 5.39 9.65 -18.79
N ASP A 251 6.33 9.21 -17.96
CA ASP A 251 6.88 7.87 -18.01
C ASP A 251 6.45 7.03 -16.81
N ALA A 252 5.92 5.83 -17.05
CA ALA A 252 5.63 4.83 -16.03
C ALA A 252 6.88 4.05 -15.58
N LYS A 253 8.07 4.63 -15.76
CA LYS A 253 9.37 4.05 -15.45
C LYS A 253 10.19 4.99 -14.58
N ALA A 254 11.13 4.42 -13.83
CA ALA A 254 12.20 5.15 -13.17
C ALA A 254 13.54 4.81 -13.80
N THR A 255 14.38 5.82 -14.03
CA THR A 255 15.79 5.64 -14.39
C THR A 255 16.64 5.83 -13.16
N CYS A 256 17.38 4.80 -12.75
CA CYS A 256 18.23 4.80 -11.57
C CYS A 256 19.70 4.64 -11.94
N LYS A 257 20.57 5.43 -11.30
CA LYS A 257 22.01 5.42 -11.55
C LYS A 257 22.81 5.62 -10.27
N SER A 258 23.87 4.84 -10.09
CA SER A 258 24.85 5.02 -9.01
C SER A 258 25.51 6.39 -9.10
N LEU A 259 25.68 7.09 -7.98
CA LEU A 259 26.37 8.39 -8.01
C LEU A 259 27.86 8.23 -8.38
N PRO A 260 28.42 9.17 -9.18
CA PRO A 260 29.84 9.19 -9.54
C PRO A 260 30.78 9.04 -8.34
N GLY A 261 31.80 8.19 -8.49
CA GLY A 261 32.76 7.87 -7.43
C GLY A 261 33.66 9.01 -6.96
N SER A 262 33.61 10.18 -7.62
CA SER A 262 34.27 11.41 -7.16
C SER A 262 33.55 12.07 -5.98
N MET A 263 32.30 11.71 -5.71
CA MET A 263 31.53 12.26 -4.59
C MET A 263 31.90 11.58 -3.26
N PRO A 264 31.99 12.33 -2.16
CA PRO A 264 32.31 11.77 -0.85
C PRO A 264 31.12 10.96 -0.30
N LYS A 265 31.30 9.65 -0.10
CA LYS A 265 30.25 8.71 0.34
C LYS A 265 30.04 8.72 1.86
N GLY A 266 28.78 8.67 2.31
CA GLY A 266 28.45 8.62 3.74
C GLY A 266 28.59 9.96 4.44
N HIS A 267 28.42 11.05 3.70
CA HIS A 267 28.57 12.44 4.17
C HIS A 267 27.22 13.18 4.24
N GLY A 268 26.08 12.48 4.26
CA GLY A 268 24.77 13.12 4.40
C GLY A 268 24.38 13.85 3.11
N LEU A 269 24.31 13.09 2.01
CA LEU A 269 23.98 13.61 0.70
C LEU A 269 22.53 14.10 0.65
N ARG A 270 22.30 15.27 0.04
CA ARG A 270 20.97 15.93 -0.04
C ARG A 270 20.74 16.59 -1.39
N LEU A 271 19.46 16.74 -1.75
CA LEU A 271 18.99 17.45 -2.96
C LEU A 271 18.39 18.83 -2.57
N TRP A 272 19.24 19.72 -2.04
CA TRP A 272 18.86 21.07 -1.59
C TRP A 272 18.72 22.11 -2.72
N GLY A 273 18.94 21.71 -3.97
CA GLY A 273 18.88 22.60 -5.13
C GLY A 273 17.62 22.41 -5.96
N THR A 274 17.42 23.33 -6.90
CA THR A 274 16.52 23.20 -8.03
C THR A 274 17.25 22.64 -9.25
N ALA A 275 16.50 22.13 -10.21
CA ALA A 275 17.02 21.77 -11.53
C ALA A 275 15.94 22.00 -12.60
N ASP A 276 16.37 22.16 -13.85
CA ASP A 276 15.48 21.94 -14.98
C ASP A 276 15.03 20.47 -15.01
N ASP A 277 13.85 20.21 -15.54
CA ASP A 277 13.23 18.88 -15.60
C ASP A 277 14.13 17.88 -16.36
N ASP A 278 14.79 18.33 -17.43
CA ASP A 278 15.74 17.59 -18.26
C ASP A 278 17.23 17.71 -17.81
N SER A 279 17.50 18.27 -16.62
CA SER A 279 18.85 18.31 -16.03
C SER A 279 19.04 17.32 -14.88
N ALA A 280 20.27 16.83 -14.73
CA ALA A 280 20.73 16.21 -13.50
C ALA A 280 20.78 17.25 -12.36
N PRO A 281 20.40 16.89 -11.12
CA PRO A 281 20.36 17.83 -10.00
C PRO A 281 21.77 18.08 -9.44
N LEU A 282 21.85 19.05 -8.51
CA LEU A 282 23.00 19.22 -7.63
C LEU A 282 22.85 18.35 -6.38
N VAL A 283 23.89 17.59 -6.06
CA VAL A 283 24.04 16.82 -4.83
C VAL A 283 24.92 17.62 -3.86
N PHE A 284 24.39 17.88 -2.68
CA PHE A 284 25.06 18.62 -1.61
C PHE A 284 25.59 17.62 -0.60
N ALA A 285 26.89 17.66 -0.30
CA ALA A 285 27.56 16.75 0.62
C ALA A 285 28.10 17.47 1.87
N GLY A 286 28.13 16.74 2.98
CA GLY A 286 28.42 17.30 4.31
C GLY A 286 27.25 18.15 4.81
N GLU A 287 27.51 18.98 5.81
CA GLU A 287 26.54 19.98 6.22
C GLU A 287 26.34 20.99 5.08
N ARG A 288 25.23 20.83 4.35
CA ARG A 288 24.72 21.76 3.35
C ARG A 288 25.73 22.12 2.24
N GLY A 289 26.56 21.17 1.81
CA GLY A 289 27.51 21.37 0.72
C GLY A 289 28.92 21.79 1.14
N GLN A 290 29.21 21.89 2.44
CA GLN A 290 30.57 22.18 2.93
C GLN A 290 31.62 21.14 2.46
N ALA A 291 31.25 19.85 2.35
CA ALA A 291 32.15 18.83 1.79
C ALA A 291 32.20 18.88 0.24
N GLY A 292 31.19 19.48 -0.38
CA GLY A 292 31.13 19.82 -1.80
C GLY A 292 29.71 19.84 -2.35
N ILE A 293 29.53 20.55 -3.45
CA ILE A 293 28.31 20.62 -4.25
C ILE A 293 28.67 20.06 -5.62
N PHE A 294 27.99 19.02 -6.07
CA PHE A 294 28.38 18.26 -7.27
C PHE A 294 27.21 18.11 -8.24
N ARG A 295 27.46 18.08 -9.55
CA ARG A 295 26.44 17.59 -10.50
C ARG A 295 26.24 16.08 -10.35
N ALA A 296 24.99 15.61 -10.29
CA ALA A 296 24.69 14.19 -10.09
C ALA A 296 25.13 13.27 -11.24
N ASP A 297 25.21 13.78 -12.47
CA ASP A 297 25.51 13.03 -13.69
C ASP A 297 27.01 12.80 -13.92
N SER A 298 27.82 13.85 -13.79
CA SER A 298 29.27 13.81 -14.06
C SER A 298 30.14 13.73 -12.80
N GLY A 299 29.61 14.11 -11.63
CA GLY A 299 30.42 14.27 -10.43
C GLY A 299 31.30 15.51 -10.44
N ASP A 300 31.05 16.46 -11.36
CA ASP A 300 31.69 17.77 -11.41
C ASP A 300 31.40 18.57 -10.15
N LYS A 301 32.45 18.97 -9.42
CA LYS A 301 32.34 19.88 -8.29
C LYS A 301 32.02 21.30 -8.78
N ILE A 302 30.92 21.86 -8.31
CA ILE A 302 30.52 23.26 -8.52
C ILE A 302 31.26 24.17 -7.52
N ASP A 303 31.18 23.82 -6.23
CA ASP A 303 31.91 24.51 -5.16
C ASP A 303 32.02 23.64 -3.89
N ALA A 304 32.57 24.19 -2.80
CA ALA A 304 32.41 23.71 -1.42
C ALA A 304 32.28 24.92 -0.48
N MET A 305 31.09 25.09 0.10
CA MET A 305 30.75 26.15 1.05
C MET A 305 29.46 25.76 1.81
N TYR A 306 29.14 26.46 2.90
CA TYR A 306 27.83 26.32 3.53
C TYR A 306 26.76 26.93 2.62
N SER A 307 25.98 26.08 1.95
CA SER A 307 25.09 26.50 0.87
C SER A 307 23.63 26.58 1.28
N TYR A 308 22.97 27.59 0.72
CA TYR A 308 21.55 27.87 0.94
C TYR A 308 20.68 27.22 -0.15
N GLY A 309 21.28 26.99 -1.32
CA GLY A 309 20.81 26.08 -2.36
C GLY A 309 21.53 26.33 -3.67
N GLY A 310 20.95 25.85 -4.76
CA GLY A 310 21.56 25.94 -6.08
C GLY A 310 20.58 25.63 -7.21
N TYR A 311 21.07 25.74 -8.44
CA TYR A 311 20.32 25.45 -9.67
C TYR A 311 21.20 24.71 -10.67
N ALA A 312 20.72 23.60 -11.19
CA ALA A 312 21.31 22.92 -12.35
C ALA A 312 20.44 23.12 -13.60
N LYS A 313 21.03 23.75 -14.62
CA LYS A 313 20.38 24.01 -15.90
C LYS A 313 20.70 22.90 -16.90
N LYS A 314 19.76 22.64 -17.82
CA LYS A 314 19.87 21.58 -18.84
C LYS A 314 21.01 21.72 -19.84
N ASP A 315 21.52 22.93 -20.05
CA ASP A 315 22.67 23.19 -20.92
C ASP A 315 24.00 22.78 -20.27
N GLY A 316 23.98 22.28 -19.03
CA GLY A 316 25.15 21.87 -18.26
C GLY A 316 25.63 22.93 -17.27
N ALA A 317 25.15 24.18 -17.39
CA ALA A 317 25.51 25.24 -16.45
C ALA A 317 24.87 24.99 -15.07
N ALA A 318 25.51 25.52 -14.03
CA ALA A 318 25.03 25.40 -12.65
C ALA A 318 25.36 26.65 -11.82
N ALA A 319 24.61 26.86 -10.75
CA ALA A 319 24.95 27.83 -9.72
C ALA A 319 24.72 27.28 -8.31
N ALA A 320 25.44 27.85 -7.35
CA ALA A 320 25.25 27.64 -5.92
C ALA A 320 25.31 28.99 -5.19
N LEU A 321 24.43 29.17 -4.22
CA LEU A 321 24.45 30.31 -3.29
C LEU A 321 24.90 29.80 -1.92
N GLY A 322 25.78 30.54 -1.26
CA GLY A 322 26.20 30.19 0.09
C GLY A 322 27.09 31.23 0.73
N PHE A 323 27.59 30.88 1.91
CA PHE A 323 28.35 31.76 2.77
C PHE A 323 29.81 31.33 2.84
N GLU A 324 30.70 32.31 2.67
CA GLU A 324 32.14 32.10 2.87
C GLU A 324 32.54 32.57 4.27
N GLU A 325 32.78 31.61 5.17
CA GLU A 325 33.06 31.85 6.60
C GLU A 325 34.22 32.81 6.86
N LYS A 326 35.23 32.85 5.97
CA LYS A 326 36.44 33.67 6.11
C LYS A 326 36.19 35.16 5.87
N THR A 327 35.43 35.48 4.83
CA THR A 327 35.09 36.84 4.40
C THR A 327 33.79 37.33 5.02
N LYS A 328 32.93 36.38 5.44
CA LYS A 328 31.53 36.57 5.86
C LYS A 328 30.61 37.08 4.75
N ASP A 329 31.02 36.85 3.51
CA ASP A 329 30.30 37.29 2.32
C ASP A 329 29.26 36.25 1.87
N LEU A 330 28.14 36.74 1.33
CA LEU A 330 27.18 35.95 0.57
C LEU A 330 27.69 35.85 -0.86
N LEU A 331 28.02 34.63 -1.31
CA LEU A 331 28.62 34.38 -2.62
C LEU A 331 27.67 33.58 -3.51
N LEU A 332 27.54 34.05 -4.75
CA LEU A 332 26.93 33.33 -5.85
C LEU A 332 28.03 32.76 -6.74
N THR A 333 28.23 31.45 -6.67
CA THR A 333 29.08 30.71 -7.60
C THR A 333 28.27 30.36 -8.84
N ARG A 334 28.77 30.72 -10.02
CA ARG A 334 28.23 30.33 -11.33
C ARG A 334 29.28 29.51 -12.07
N ARG A 335 28.91 28.33 -12.57
CA ARG A 335 29.74 27.50 -13.44
C ARG A 335 29.04 27.37 -14.81
N PRO A 336 29.54 28.02 -15.87
CA PRO A 336 29.06 27.79 -17.23
C PRO A 336 29.27 26.33 -17.65
N ALA A 337 28.51 25.86 -18.63
CA ALA A 337 28.66 24.51 -19.19
C ALA A 337 30.10 24.29 -19.70
N GLY A 338 30.78 23.26 -19.17
CA GLY A 338 32.19 22.97 -19.46
C GLY A 338 33.20 24.03 -18.96
N GLY A 339 32.74 25.11 -18.33
CA GLY A 339 33.58 26.21 -17.85
C GLY A 339 34.09 26.01 -16.41
N ALA A 340 35.00 26.88 -16.00
CA ALA A 340 35.41 27.02 -14.61
C ALA A 340 34.34 27.78 -13.79
N PRO A 341 34.17 27.47 -12.48
CA PRO A 341 33.31 28.24 -11.61
C PRO A 341 33.89 29.64 -11.34
N GLY A 342 33.06 30.67 -11.49
CA GLY A 342 33.34 32.03 -11.05
C GLY A 342 32.46 32.41 -9.85
N ARG A 343 33.01 33.12 -8.88
CA ARG A 343 32.27 33.61 -7.71
C ARG A 343 31.98 35.11 -7.84
N THR A 344 30.77 35.51 -7.48
CA THR A 344 30.36 36.91 -7.39
C THR A 344 29.83 37.16 -5.97
N LYS A 345 30.35 38.20 -5.31
CA LYS A 345 29.78 38.67 -4.03
C LYS A 345 28.43 39.33 -4.29
N LEU A 346 27.46 39.10 -3.41
CA LEU A 346 26.17 39.79 -3.45
C LEU A 346 26.15 40.93 -2.41
N GLU A 347 25.96 42.16 -2.88
CA GLU A 347 25.89 43.37 -2.04
C GLU A 347 24.54 44.09 -2.24
N PRO A 348 23.42 43.54 -1.75
CA PRO A 348 22.12 44.22 -1.81
C PRO A 348 22.14 45.50 -0.96
N ASP A 349 21.32 46.48 -1.33
CA ASP A 349 21.26 47.79 -0.66
C ASP A 349 20.39 47.79 0.63
N PHE A 350 19.85 46.61 0.98
CA PHE A 350 19.11 46.29 2.19
C PHE A 350 19.87 45.29 3.07
N ARG A 351 19.56 45.24 4.37
CA ARG A 351 20.20 44.31 5.30
C ARG A 351 19.59 42.92 5.15
N ILE A 352 20.40 41.88 5.05
CA ILE A 352 19.92 40.50 5.25
C ILE A 352 20.15 40.11 6.71
N GLY A 353 19.28 39.26 7.25
CA GLY A 353 19.49 38.61 8.55
C GLY A 353 20.54 37.50 8.47
N ASN A 354 20.36 36.42 9.24
CA ASN A 354 21.12 35.20 8.99
C ASN A 354 20.80 34.70 7.57
N TYR A 355 21.80 34.63 6.69
CA TYR A 355 21.63 34.25 5.29
C TYR A 355 20.96 32.89 5.13
N TYR A 356 21.16 31.98 6.09
CA TYR A 356 20.54 30.65 6.09
C TYR A 356 19.02 30.68 6.07
N TYR A 357 18.43 31.59 6.85
CA TYR A 357 16.98 31.76 7.01
C TYR A 357 16.39 32.80 6.04
N SER A 358 17.24 33.34 5.17
CA SER A 358 16.95 34.56 4.43
C SER A 358 17.36 34.54 2.96
N THR A 359 17.94 33.45 2.44
CA THR A 359 18.42 33.40 1.06
C THR A 359 18.18 32.04 0.41
N GLN A 360 17.91 32.01 -0.90
CA GLN A 360 17.72 30.79 -1.69
C GLN A 360 17.97 31.05 -3.20
N ILE A 361 18.36 30.00 -3.94
CA ILE A 361 18.20 29.93 -5.40
C ILE A 361 16.99 29.05 -5.72
N LEU A 362 15.98 29.61 -6.39
CA LEU A 362 14.88 28.85 -6.97
C LEU A 362 14.92 29.03 -8.49
N TRP A 363 15.41 27.99 -9.18
CA TRP A 363 15.69 27.99 -10.61
C TRP A 363 16.56 29.20 -11.03
N ASP A 364 16.08 30.03 -11.95
CA ASP A 364 16.74 31.22 -12.47
C ASP A 364 16.55 32.48 -11.60
N HIS A 365 16.02 32.33 -10.38
CA HIS A 365 15.78 33.43 -9.44
C HIS A 365 16.57 33.29 -8.13
N LEU A 366 17.20 34.38 -7.71
CA LEU A 366 17.67 34.59 -6.34
C LEU A 366 16.51 35.15 -5.51
N ILE A 367 16.28 34.55 -4.34
CA ILE A 367 15.21 34.94 -3.42
C ILE A 367 15.84 35.35 -2.10
N LEU A 368 15.53 36.55 -1.62
CA LEU A 368 16.09 37.10 -0.38
C LEU A 368 14.99 37.66 0.53
N ARG A 369 15.03 37.32 1.82
CA ARG A 369 14.33 38.05 2.90
C ARG A 369 15.26 39.17 3.37
N GLY A 370 14.84 40.42 3.16
CA GLY A 370 15.61 41.61 3.51
C GLY A 370 14.92 42.47 4.56
N VAL A 371 15.69 43.39 5.14
CA VAL A 371 15.21 44.47 5.99
C VAL A 371 15.64 45.81 5.40
N THR A 372 14.68 46.66 5.06
CA THR A 372 14.91 47.96 4.44
C THR A 372 15.61 48.93 5.40
N LYS A 373 16.03 50.09 4.89
CA LYS A 373 16.59 51.20 5.68
C LYS A 373 15.55 51.77 6.67
N GLN A 374 14.27 51.60 6.38
CA GLN A 374 13.11 51.92 7.21
C GLN A 374 12.78 50.84 8.26
N ASN A 375 13.59 49.76 8.33
CA ASN A 375 13.41 48.61 9.22
C ASN A 375 12.17 47.74 8.92
N GLU A 376 11.66 47.79 7.69
CA GLU A 376 10.57 46.92 7.21
C GLU A 376 11.15 45.59 6.70
N ARG A 377 10.54 44.46 7.07
CA ARG A 377 10.89 43.14 6.52
C ARG A 377 10.16 42.93 5.19
N ARG A 378 10.89 42.59 4.12
CA ARG A 378 10.33 42.43 2.78
C ARG A 378 10.95 41.25 2.03
N LEU A 379 10.20 40.69 1.08
CA LEU A 379 10.66 39.67 0.15
C LEU A 379 11.23 40.35 -1.10
N PHE A 380 12.45 39.97 -1.48
CA PHE A 380 13.14 40.48 -2.64
C PHE A 380 13.49 39.33 -3.60
N VAL A 381 13.43 39.61 -4.89
CA VAL A 381 13.73 38.65 -5.96
C VAL A 381 14.59 39.28 -7.05
N SER A 382 15.55 38.54 -7.57
CA SER A 382 16.27 38.91 -8.79
C SER A 382 16.31 37.72 -9.74
N PRO A 383 15.83 37.84 -10.99
CA PRO A 383 16.26 36.90 -12.03
C PRO A 383 17.77 37.03 -12.21
N TYR A 384 18.47 35.95 -12.58
CA TYR A 384 19.91 36.00 -12.83
C TYR A 384 20.33 35.11 -14.00
N GLY A 385 21.33 35.57 -14.76
CA GLY A 385 21.97 34.76 -15.80
C GLY A 385 23.05 33.85 -15.24
N LEU A 386 23.16 32.63 -15.79
CA LEU A 386 24.30 31.73 -15.57
C LEU A 386 25.53 32.06 -16.45
N ALA A 387 25.32 32.79 -17.54
CA ALA A 387 26.34 33.10 -18.55
C ALA A 387 26.93 34.53 -18.46
N GLY A 388 26.57 35.31 -17.42
CA GLY A 388 26.99 36.71 -17.29
C GLY A 388 27.40 37.09 -15.87
N GLN A 389 28.27 38.10 -15.77
CA GLN A 389 28.73 38.69 -14.51
C GLN A 389 27.86 39.88 -14.03
N ALA A 390 26.75 40.17 -14.71
CA ALA A 390 25.84 41.23 -14.28
C ALA A 390 25.40 40.98 -12.83
N GLU A 391 25.53 42.03 -12.00
CA GLU A 391 25.10 41.97 -10.61
C GLU A 391 23.57 41.80 -10.55
N PRO A 392 23.05 40.91 -9.68
CA PRO A 392 21.62 40.74 -9.51
C PRO A 392 20.95 42.05 -9.06
N SER A 393 19.84 42.41 -9.70
CA SER A 393 19.05 43.60 -9.37
C SER A 393 17.75 43.15 -8.70
N PHE A 394 17.65 43.43 -7.39
CA PHE A 394 16.56 42.92 -6.56
C PHE A 394 15.32 43.81 -6.64
N ALA A 395 14.21 43.23 -7.11
CA ALA A 395 12.88 43.81 -7.03
C ALA A 395 12.22 43.46 -5.67
N ASP A 396 11.55 44.43 -5.06
CA ASP A 396 10.69 44.22 -3.90
C ASP A 396 9.36 43.58 -4.33
N VAL A 397 9.03 42.44 -3.72
CA VAL A 397 7.78 41.70 -3.94
C VAL A 397 6.70 42.10 -2.94
N GLY A 398 7.08 42.54 -1.74
CA GLY A 398 6.15 42.95 -0.69
C GLY A 398 6.61 42.59 0.73
N GLU A 399 5.76 42.94 1.70
CA GLU A 399 6.04 42.82 3.13
C GLU A 399 6.06 41.36 3.62
N LEU A 400 6.97 41.07 4.56
CA LEU A 400 6.99 39.84 5.35
C LEU A 400 6.76 40.19 6.82
N PRO A 401 5.53 40.07 7.36
CA PRO A 401 5.18 40.62 8.67
C PRO A 401 5.88 39.93 9.85
N GLU A 402 6.54 38.78 9.63
CA GLU A 402 7.23 37.99 10.66
C GLU A 402 8.73 37.75 10.37
N PRO A 403 9.57 37.57 11.41
CA PRO A 403 10.93 37.03 11.25
C PRO A 403 10.87 35.53 10.92
N GLY A 404 11.99 34.91 10.52
CA GLY A 404 12.08 33.44 10.47
C GLY A 404 12.36 32.85 11.85
N LEU A 405 11.68 31.76 12.21
CA LEU A 405 11.95 30.98 13.43
C LEU A 405 13.20 30.10 13.27
N VAL A 406 14.26 30.43 14.00
CA VAL A 406 15.48 29.60 14.13
C VAL A 406 15.12 28.30 14.87
N GLU A 407 14.91 27.18 14.15
CA GLU A 407 14.57 25.89 14.79
C GLU A 407 15.84 25.11 15.16
N GLY A 408 16.87 25.18 14.31
CA GLY A 408 18.19 24.63 14.56
C GLY A 408 18.33 23.12 14.32
N GLY A 409 19.46 22.72 13.73
CA GLY A 409 19.80 21.32 13.46
C GLY A 409 20.27 21.08 12.03
N ALA A 410 21.07 20.04 11.81
CA ALA A 410 21.68 19.76 10.50
C ALA A 410 20.67 19.36 9.39
N ASP A 411 19.51 18.82 9.78
CA ASP A 411 18.42 18.44 8.88
C ASP A 411 17.28 19.47 8.79
N GLU A 412 17.41 20.65 9.42
CA GLU A 412 16.45 21.76 9.27
C GLU A 412 16.36 22.11 7.76
N PRO A 413 15.16 22.14 7.14
CA PRO A 413 15.03 22.50 5.72
C PRO A 413 15.26 24.01 5.50
N PRO A 414 15.61 24.45 4.27
CA PRO A 414 15.70 25.88 3.96
C PRO A 414 14.37 26.59 4.27
N HIS A 415 14.42 27.71 5.00
CA HIS A 415 13.23 28.52 5.31
C HIS A 415 12.59 29.14 4.07
N ILE A 416 13.38 29.36 3.02
CA ILE A 416 12.88 29.73 1.70
C ILE A 416 12.95 28.49 0.83
N GLY A 417 11.77 28.00 0.46
CA GLY A 417 11.60 26.94 -0.52
C GLY A 417 10.62 27.35 -1.60
N GLY A 418 10.33 26.45 -2.53
CA GLY A 418 9.32 26.71 -3.55
C GLY A 418 8.92 25.47 -4.30
N CYS A 419 7.94 25.65 -5.19
CA CYS A 419 7.56 24.67 -6.19
C CYS A 419 7.37 25.36 -7.54
N ARG A 420 7.41 24.57 -8.62
CA ARG A 420 7.20 25.05 -9.99
C ARG A 420 6.25 24.12 -10.73
N SER A 421 5.35 24.73 -11.49
CA SER A 421 4.55 24.10 -12.53
C SER A 421 4.94 24.65 -13.91
N SER A 422 4.32 24.12 -14.96
CA SER A 422 4.36 24.67 -16.31
C SER A 422 3.83 26.11 -16.46
N GLN A 423 3.11 26.65 -15.46
CA GLN A 423 2.44 27.96 -15.52
C GLN A 423 2.87 28.95 -14.45
N ALA A 424 3.46 28.48 -13.34
CA ALA A 424 3.81 29.30 -12.19
C ALA A 424 5.06 28.79 -11.46
N MET A 425 5.77 29.71 -10.82
CA MET A 425 6.74 29.39 -9.77
C MET A 425 6.23 30.01 -8.47
N VAL A 426 6.22 29.24 -7.37
CA VAL A 426 5.75 29.70 -6.07
C VAL A 426 6.86 29.59 -5.05
N VAL A 427 7.05 30.67 -4.30
CA VAL A 427 8.02 30.79 -3.21
C VAL A 427 7.27 30.67 -1.91
N ARG A 428 7.70 29.78 -1.01
CA ARG A 428 7.26 29.71 0.39
C ARG A 428 8.39 30.19 1.30
N VAL A 429 8.09 31.13 2.18
CA VAL A 429 9.01 31.74 3.14
C VAL A 429 8.48 31.50 4.56
N LYS A 430 9.20 30.69 5.35
CA LYS A 430 8.83 30.35 6.74
C LYS A 430 9.02 31.54 7.68
N GLY A 431 7.94 31.95 8.35
CA GLY A 431 7.91 33.00 9.37
C GLY A 431 8.23 32.46 10.77
N TYR A 432 7.54 33.01 11.77
CA TYR A 432 7.67 32.61 13.17
C TYR A 432 6.49 31.77 13.61
N ASP A 433 5.27 32.25 13.35
CA ASP A 433 4.01 31.55 13.56
C ASP A 433 3.43 31.06 12.22
N ASN A 434 3.64 31.81 11.13
CA ASN A 434 3.02 31.58 9.82
C ASN A 434 4.05 31.42 8.69
N ASP A 435 3.66 30.69 7.63
CA ASP A 435 4.38 30.72 6.35
C ASP A 435 3.84 31.86 5.47
N PHE A 436 4.63 32.31 4.47
CA PHE A 436 4.20 33.28 3.46
C PHE A 436 4.47 32.75 2.06
N MET A 437 3.58 33.04 1.11
CA MET A 437 3.67 32.62 -0.28
C MET A 437 3.62 33.79 -1.26
N SER A 438 4.47 33.74 -2.28
CA SER A 438 4.41 34.64 -3.44
C SER A 438 4.49 33.84 -4.73
N PHE A 439 3.68 34.23 -5.71
CA PHE A 439 3.49 33.52 -6.97
C PHE A 439 4.07 34.35 -8.13
N LEU A 440 4.94 33.75 -8.93
CA LEU A 440 5.36 34.27 -10.23
C LEU A 440 4.45 33.66 -11.31
N VAL A 441 3.49 34.45 -11.80
CA VAL A 441 2.54 34.05 -12.86
C VAL A 441 2.61 35.05 -14.00
N GLY A 442 2.79 34.57 -15.23
CA GLY A 442 2.90 35.44 -16.42
C GLY A 442 4.03 36.48 -16.31
N GLY A 443 5.13 36.15 -15.64
CA GLY A 443 6.27 37.05 -15.42
C GLY A 443 6.06 38.14 -14.36
N LYS A 444 4.96 38.08 -13.58
CA LYS A 444 4.68 39.03 -12.49
C LYS A 444 4.59 38.30 -11.14
N TRP A 445 5.19 38.90 -10.12
CA TRP A 445 5.11 38.45 -8.74
C TRP A 445 3.84 38.97 -8.05
N SER A 446 3.16 38.11 -7.31
CA SER A 446 2.14 38.53 -6.33
C SER A 446 2.80 39.00 -5.03
N PRO A 447 2.18 39.93 -4.29
CA PRO A 447 2.57 40.21 -2.91
C PRO A 447 2.58 38.93 -2.05
N PRO A 448 3.36 38.89 -0.96
CA PRO A 448 3.31 37.78 -0.01
C PRO A 448 1.94 37.66 0.66
N MET A 449 1.46 36.43 0.80
CA MET A 449 0.20 36.08 1.44
C MET A 449 0.36 34.86 2.34
N SER A 450 -0.35 34.79 3.46
CA SER A 450 -0.21 33.69 4.42
C SER A 450 -1.16 32.52 4.08
N PRO A 451 -0.68 31.30 3.77
CA PRO A 451 -1.48 30.09 3.96
C PRO A 451 -1.86 29.93 5.44
N THR A 452 -3.01 29.32 5.71
CA THR A 452 -3.46 28.99 7.08
C THR A 452 -2.78 27.75 7.62
N VAL A 453 -2.28 26.88 6.73
CA VAL A 453 -1.45 25.71 7.08
C VAL A 453 0.01 26.10 6.87
N SER A 454 0.74 26.32 7.97
CA SER A 454 2.20 26.43 8.00
C SER A 454 2.85 25.04 8.09
N ASP A 455 4.12 24.93 7.67
CA ASP A 455 4.88 23.69 7.48
C ASP A 455 4.18 22.66 6.56
N GLY A 456 4.81 21.48 6.37
CA GLY A 456 4.27 20.40 5.54
C GLY A 456 4.76 20.44 4.09
N VAL A 457 4.23 19.51 3.29
CA VAL A 457 4.64 19.27 1.90
C VAL A 457 4.01 20.31 0.99
N LEU A 458 4.84 20.97 0.19
CA LEU A 458 4.45 21.97 -0.80
C LEU A 458 4.42 21.36 -2.21
N SER A 459 3.29 21.43 -2.90
CA SER A 459 3.16 21.10 -4.33
C SER A 459 2.68 22.31 -5.13
N CYS A 460 2.87 22.26 -6.45
CA CYS A 460 2.36 23.24 -7.42
C CYS A 460 1.69 22.49 -8.57
N HIS A 461 0.55 23.00 -9.05
CA HIS A 461 -0.09 22.56 -10.28
C HIS A 461 -0.78 23.77 -10.94
N GLY A 462 -0.65 23.95 -12.26
CA GLY A 462 -1.18 25.15 -12.93
C GLY A 462 -0.73 26.44 -12.25
N THR A 463 -1.65 27.34 -11.86
CA THR A 463 -1.33 28.56 -11.09
C THR A 463 -1.63 28.45 -9.59
N GLU A 464 -1.79 27.23 -9.06
CA GLU A 464 -2.11 26.93 -7.67
C GLU A 464 -0.91 26.29 -6.96
N ALA A 465 -0.74 26.59 -5.68
CA ALA A 465 0.16 25.89 -4.77
C ALA A 465 -0.62 25.32 -3.61
N VAL A 466 -0.28 24.11 -3.20
CA VAL A 466 -0.97 23.38 -2.14
C VAL A 466 0.01 23.00 -1.05
N VAL A 467 -0.34 23.33 0.20
CA VAL A 467 0.36 22.82 1.40
C VAL A 467 -0.47 21.69 1.98
N THR A 468 0.10 20.49 2.06
CA THR A 468 -0.52 19.35 2.77
C THR A 468 0.31 19.02 4.01
N ARG A 469 -0.31 19.08 5.19
CA ARG A 469 0.30 18.77 6.49
C ARG A 469 -0.45 17.63 7.17
N LEU A 470 0.30 16.60 7.52
CA LEU A 470 -0.18 15.44 8.26
C LEU A 470 0.14 15.59 9.76
N TYR A 471 -0.86 15.33 10.60
CA TYR A 471 -0.73 15.24 12.05
C TYR A 471 -1.03 13.79 12.45
N PRO A 472 -0.02 12.90 12.45
CA PRO A 472 -0.22 11.48 12.72
C PRO A 472 -0.66 11.24 14.15
N GLY A 473 -1.59 10.29 14.33
CA GLY A 473 -2.06 9.85 15.64
C GLY A 473 -0.97 9.24 16.54
N GLY A 474 -1.37 8.94 17.78
CA GLY A 474 -0.61 8.02 18.63
C GLY A 474 -0.65 6.59 18.06
N PRO A 475 0.30 5.70 18.40
CA PRO A 475 0.31 4.32 17.91
C PRO A 475 -1.04 3.60 18.09
N ASP A 476 -1.65 3.72 19.27
CA ASP A 476 -2.95 3.11 19.61
C ASP A 476 -4.16 4.00 19.24
N LYS A 477 -3.91 5.10 18.53
CA LYS A 477 -4.91 6.12 18.16
C LYS A 477 -4.71 6.61 16.73
N GLY A 478 -4.44 5.68 15.80
CA GLY A 478 -4.31 5.98 14.37
C GLY A 478 -5.51 6.77 13.80
N TRP A 479 -6.72 6.46 14.26
CA TRP A 479 -7.96 7.19 13.94
C TRP A 479 -7.96 8.69 14.29
N ALA A 480 -7.11 9.12 15.24
CA ALA A 480 -6.97 10.52 15.63
C ALA A 480 -6.05 11.32 14.68
N THR A 481 -5.52 10.68 13.63
CA THR A 481 -4.75 11.35 12.57
C THR A 481 -5.58 12.44 11.88
N LYS A 482 -4.95 13.57 11.59
CA LYS A 482 -5.57 14.67 10.85
C LYS A 482 -4.72 15.05 9.64
N ILE A 483 -5.37 15.54 8.59
CA ILE A 483 -4.74 16.16 7.43
C ILE A 483 -5.30 17.58 7.35
N ALA A 484 -4.42 18.57 7.26
CA ALA A 484 -4.79 19.93 6.89
C ALA A 484 -4.23 20.23 5.51
N GLN A 485 -5.07 20.70 4.60
CA GLN A 485 -4.67 21.12 3.26
C GLN A 485 -5.02 22.59 3.01
N SER A 486 -4.06 23.39 2.59
CA SER A 486 -4.23 24.79 2.18
C SER A 486 -3.97 24.93 0.68
N GLN A 487 -5.03 25.20 -0.09
CA GLN A 487 -5.03 25.43 -1.53
C GLN A 487 -4.95 26.94 -1.82
N CYS A 488 -3.86 27.41 -2.42
CA CYS A 488 -3.55 28.85 -2.53
C CYS A 488 -3.30 29.29 -3.98
N THR A 489 -3.85 30.45 -4.33
CA THR A 489 -3.63 31.15 -5.61
C THR A 489 -3.27 32.61 -5.33
N THR A 490 -2.91 33.38 -6.36
CA THR A 490 -2.69 34.84 -6.27
C THR A 490 -3.84 35.65 -5.66
N ALA A 491 -5.05 35.08 -5.57
CA ALA A 491 -6.24 35.74 -5.02
C ALA A 491 -6.56 35.37 -3.56
N GLY A 492 -5.93 34.33 -2.99
CA GLY A 492 -6.26 33.83 -1.65
C GLY A 492 -6.06 32.33 -1.48
N CYS A 493 -6.23 31.86 -0.24
CA CYS A 493 -6.17 30.44 0.13
C CYS A 493 -7.53 29.90 0.59
N ARG A 494 -7.77 28.62 0.34
CA ARG A 494 -8.88 27.81 0.91
C ARG A 494 -8.28 26.69 1.75
N VAL A 495 -8.96 26.30 2.83
CA VAL A 495 -8.43 25.38 3.84
C VAL A 495 -9.41 24.24 4.06
N HIS A 496 -8.88 23.02 4.16
CA HIS A 496 -9.64 21.80 4.38
C HIS A 496 -8.99 21.00 5.52
N ASP A 497 -9.71 20.90 6.65
CA ASP A 497 -9.33 20.06 7.78
C ASP A 497 -10.09 18.72 7.73
N ILE A 498 -9.33 17.63 7.65
CA ILE A 498 -9.84 16.28 7.44
C ILE A 498 -9.38 15.40 8.60
N THR A 499 -10.29 14.61 9.17
CA THR A 499 -10.00 13.70 10.29
C THR A 499 -10.14 12.25 9.87
N PHE A 500 -9.24 11.38 10.33
CA PHE A 500 -9.34 9.94 10.04
C PHE A 500 -10.60 9.31 10.64
N ASP A 501 -11.07 9.79 11.79
CA ASP A 501 -12.41 9.52 12.34
C ASP A 501 -13.52 9.46 11.27
N LYS A 502 -13.59 10.47 10.39
CA LYS A 502 -14.56 10.54 9.31
C LYS A 502 -14.19 9.71 8.08
N ILE A 503 -12.92 9.65 7.71
CA ILE A 503 -12.44 8.78 6.62
C ILE A 503 -12.82 7.32 6.94
N LEU A 504 -12.59 6.87 8.17
CA LEU A 504 -12.85 5.52 8.63
C LEU A 504 -14.34 5.21 8.85
N LYS A 505 -15.23 6.22 8.79
CA LYS A 505 -16.69 6.07 8.97
C LYS A 505 -17.06 5.26 10.24
N GLY A 506 -16.29 5.44 11.32
CA GLY A 506 -16.45 4.73 12.59
C GLY A 506 -15.69 3.39 12.73
N GLN A 507 -15.03 2.90 11.68
CA GLN A 507 -14.22 1.67 11.70
C GLN A 507 -12.78 1.96 12.20
N TYR A 508 -12.65 2.34 13.47
CA TYR A 508 -11.38 2.79 14.05
C TYR A 508 -10.25 1.75 14.03
N GLU A 509 -10.60 0.46 13.92
CA GLU A 509 -9.68 -0.65 13.74
C GLU A 509 -8.81 -0.55 12.46
N PHE A 510 -9.28 0.17 11.44
CA PHE A 510 -8.56 0.40 10.19
C PHE A 510 -7.75 1.71 10.18
N GLY A 511 -7.60 2.35 11.34
CA GLY A 511 -6.72 3.50 11.49
C GLY A 511 -5.26 3.17 11.14
N PRO A 512 -4.45 4.17 10.75
CA PRO A 512 -3.04 4.00 10.43
C PRO A 512 -2.24 3.27 11.52
N ARG A 513 -1.73 2.07 11.21
CA ARG A 513 -0.83 1.31 12.08
C ARG A 513 0.56 1.96 12.12
N GLU A 514 1.18 2.03 13.31
CA GLU A 514 2.58 2.48 13.48
C GLU A 514 2.89 3.87 12.87
N ARG A 515 1.88 4.73 12.66
CA ARG A 515 1.97 6.00 11.90
C ARG A 515 2.35 5.85 10.41
N LYS A 516 2.14 4.67 9.82
CA LYS A 516 2.27 4.40 8.38
C LYS A 516 1.08 4.97 7.63
N VAL A 517 1.11 6.29 7.47
CA VAL A 517 0.15 7.11 6.74
C VAL A 517 0.90 8.27 6.11
N ASP A 518 0.56 8.58 4.87
CA ASP A 518 1.08 9.74 4.16
C ASP A 518 -0.04 10.40 3.33
N ALA A 519 0.12 11.67 3.01
CA ALA A 519 -0.89 12.47 2.32
C ALA A 519 -0.26 13.57 1.47
N VAL A 520 -0.60 13.61 0.17
CA VAL A 520 -0.07 14.59 -0.79
C VAL A 520 -1.17 15.12 -1.72
N ASP A 521 -0.96 16.32 -2.25
CA ASP A 521 -1.73 16.85 -3.38
C ASP A 521 -1.24 16.28 -4.71
N VAL A 522 -2.17 15.92 -5.58
CA VAL A 522 -1.95 15.55 -6.99
C VAL A 522 -3.01 16.30 -7.82
N ASP A 523 -2.59 17.33 -8.54
CA ASP A 523 -3.44 18.18 -9.39
C ASP A 523 -4.75 18.65 -8.73
N GLY A 524 -4.68 19.17 -7.50
CA GLY A 524 -5.80 19.77 -6.77
C GLY A 524 -6.69 18.75 -6.04
N LYS A 525 -6.27 17.49 -6.02
CA LYS A 525 -6.92 16.39 -5.29
C LYS A 525 -5.97 15.87 -4.22
N LEU A 526 -6.53 15.52 -3.08
CA LEU A 526 -5.83 14.86 -2.00
C LEU A 526 -5.73 13.36 -2.26
N LEU A 527 -4.51 12.84 -2.32
CA LEU A 527 -4.20 11.42 -2.21
C LEU A 527 -3.79 11.12 -0.78
N VAL A 528 -4.53 10.22 -0.12
CA VAL A 528 -4.20 9.69 1.22
C VAL A 528 -3.90 8.21 1.08
N VAL A 529 -2.78 7.74 1.64
CA VAL A 529 -2.41 6.32 1.69
C VAL A 529 -2.05 5.93 3.13
N TRP A 530 -2.51 4.77 3.60
CA TRP A 530 -2.17 4.28 4.93
C TRP A 530 -2.18 2.75 5.04
N ALA A 531 -1.40 2.20 5.98
CA ALA A 531 -1.51 0.80 6.40
C ALA A 531 -2.67 0.67 7.41
N ALA A 532 -3.73 -0.02 7.02
CA ALA A 532 -5.01 -0.05 7.73
C ALA A 532 -5.05 -1.15 8.81
N GLY A 533 -4.81 -0.77 10.07
CA GLY A 533 -4.82 -1.70 11.19
C GLY A 533 -3.80 -2.84 11.07
N GLU A 534 -4.12 -3.99 11.65
CA GLU A 534 -3.28 -5.20 11.57
C GLU A 534 -3.49 -6.01 10.29
N ARG A 535 -4.70 -5.95 9.70
CA ARG A 535 -5.13 -6.87 8.63
C ARG A 535 -5.88 -6.20 7.48
N GLY A 536 -5.98 -4.88 7.43
CA GLY A 536 -6.76 -4.15 6.42
C GLY A 536 -6.05 -3.88 5.09
N GLY A 537 -4.76 -4.21 4.98
CA GLY A 537 -3.92 -3.89 3.81
C GLY A 537 -3.42 -2.44 3.79
N VAL A 538 -2.67 -2.07 2.76
CA VAL A 538 -2.44 -0.66 2.42
C VAL A 538 -3.63 -0.17 1.62
N ARG A 539 -4.24 0.91 2.10
CA ARG A 539 -5.45 1.53 1.52
C ARG A 539 -5.14 2.92 1.01
N MET A 540 -6.00 3.40 0.10
CA MET A 540 -5.97 4.77 -0.34
C MET A 540 -7.37 5.38 -0.48
N ARG A 541 -7.41 6.71 -0.45
CA ARG A 541 -8.49 7.50 -1.02
C ARG A 541 -7.95 8.61 -1.89
N TYR A 542 -8.68 8.92 -2.96
CA TYR A 542 -8.31 9.97 -3.90
C TYR A 542 -9.53 10.76 -4.36
N ALA A 543 -9.61 12.03 -3.94
CA ALA A 543 -10.65 12.97 -4.34
C ALA A 543 -10.21 14.41 -4.03
N LYS A 544 -11.06 15.39 -4.33
CA LYS A 544 -10.90 16.73 -3.76
C LYS A 544 -10.99 16.67 -2.24
N ALA A 545 -10.33 17.61 -1.56
CA ALA A 545 -10.28 17.65 -0.10
C ALA A 545 -11.67 17.77 0.54
N GLU A 546 -12.62 18.48 -0.08
CA GLU A 546 -14.03 18.55 0.36
C GLU A 546 -14.83 17.25 0.19
N ASP A 547 -14.39 16.32 -0.66
CA ASP A 547 -15.12 15.09 -1.01
C ASP A 547 -14.44 13.80 -0.49
N ILE A 548 -13.23 13.88 0.09
CA ILE A 548 -12.42 12.72 0.52
C ILE A 548 -13.10 11.81 1.54
N GLU A 549 -14.01 12.34 2.34
CA GLU A 549 -14.84 11.59 3.30
C GLU A 549 -15.80 10.61 2.59
N ARG A 550 -16.25 10.98 1.38
CA ARG A 550 -17.17 10.23 0.53
C ARG A 550 -16.47 9.37 -0.52
N ALA A 551 -15.22 9.69 -0.84
CA ALA A 551 -14.42 8.96 -1.83
C ALA A 551 -14.32 7.47 -1.52
N ASP A 552 -14.25 6.66 -2.58
CA ASP A 552 -14.11 5.21 -2.49
C ASP A 552 -12.79 4.83 -1.80
N ASP A 553 -12.84 3.76 -1.01
CA ASP A 553 -11.68 3.19 -0.32
C ASP A 553 -11.06 2.07 -1.17
N ALA A 554 -9.88 2.32 -1.72
CA ALA A 554 -9.22 1.39 -2.63
C ALA A 554 -8.03 0.68 -1.96
N ILE A 555 -8.03 -0.65 -2.02
CA ILE A 555 -7.00 -1.48 -1.38
C ILE A 555 -5.88 -1.73 -2.38
N LEU A 556 -4.72 -1.15 -2.11
CA LEU A 556 -3.55 -1.16 -2.99
C LEU A 556 -2.71 -2.43 -2.84
N TYR A 557 -2.48 -2.85 -1.60
CA TYR A 557 -1.54 -3.92 -1.27
C TYR A 557 -2.03 -4.75 -0.08
N ASP A 558 -2.01 -6.09 -0.20
CA ASP A 558 -2.21 -6.98 0.94
C ASP A 558 -0.88 -7.20 1.65
N ASP A 559 -0.70 -6.53 2.79
CA ASP A 559 0.51 -6.63 3.62
C ASP A 559 0.60 -7.93 4.42
N LEU A 560 -0.33 -8.89 4.23
CA LEU A 560 -0.28 -10.21 4.84
C LEU A 560 -0.29 -11.34 3.82
N TYR A 561 -0.03 -11.09 2.53
CA TYR A 561 0.03 -12.16 1.54
C TYR A 561 1.37 -12.25 0.81
N LYS A 562 1.90 -13.47 0.73
CA LYS A 562 3.14 -13.79 0.00
C LYS A 562 3.22 -15.28 -0.34
N ASP A 563 3.78 -15.59 -1.51
CA ASP A 563 4.19 -16.93 -1.97
C ASP A 563 3.06 -17.99 -1.85
N GLY A 564 1.82 -17.58 -2.14
CA GLY A 564 0.65 -18.47 -2.06
C GLY A 564 0.02 -18.58 -0.67
N GLN A 565 0.48 -17.82 0.34
CA GLN A 565 0.10 -18.01 1.74
C GLN A 565 -0.14 -16.70 2.50
N VAL A 566 -1.11 -16.74 3.41
CA VAL A 566 -1.33 -15.68 4.41
C VAL A 566 -0.24 -15.75 5.47
N GLN A 567 0.40 -14.61 5.73
CA GLN A 567 1.55 -14.44 6.61
C GLN A 567 1.10 -14.03 8.01
N LYS A 568 1.86 -14.46 9.03
CA LYS A 568 1.62 -14.07 10.44
C LYS A 568 2.08 -12.64 10.76
N LEU A 569 2.94 -12.08 9.92
CA LEU A 569 3.54 -10.76 10.09
C LEU A 569 3.44 -9.97 8.79
N SER A 570 3.34 -8.65 8.94
CA SER A 570 3.37 -7.66 7.87
C SER A 570 4.55 -7.87 6.92
N THR A 571 4.26 -8.07 5.63
CA THR A 571 5.23 -8.03 4.54
C THR A 571 5.70 -6.61 4.23
N LEU A 572 4.95 -5.59 4.69
CA LEU A 572 5.28 -4.17 4.60
C LEU A 572 6.10 -3.70 5.80
N PHE A 573 7.24 -3.05 5.54
CA PHE A 573 8.08 -2.41 6.54
C PHE A 573 7.84 -0.90 6.66
N ASP A 574 7.67 -0.20 5.53
CA ASP A 574 7.59 1.27 5.47
C ASP A 574 6.80 1.71 4.21
N LEU A 575 6.16 2.89 4.26
CA LEU A 575 5.46 3.51 3.12
C LEU A 575 5.69 5.02 3.11
N ARG A 576 5.79 5.64 1.92
CA ARG A 576 5.94 7.09 1.79
C ARG A 576 5.47 7.63 0.44
N LEU A 577 4.75 8.74 0.44
CA LEU A 577 4.27 9.45 -0.75
C LEU A 577 5.16 10.64 -1.11
N PHE A 578 5.25 10.91 -2.41
CA PHE A 578 5.89 12.09 -2.98
C PHE A 578 5.09 12.56 -4.18
N SER A 579 4.76 13.85 -4.29
CA SER A 579 4.06 14.40 -5.46
C SER A 579 4.88 15.41 -6.26
N ARG A 580 4.45 15.62 -7.51
CA ARG A 580 4.96 16.53 -8.52
C ARG A 580 3.80 17.03 -9.38
N GLU A 581 4.04 18.00 -10.25
CA GLU A 581 3.03 18.42 -11.25
C GLU A 581 2.60 17.19 -12.08
N GLY A 582 1.30 16.86 -12.05
CA GLY A 582 0.73 15.76 -12.84
C GLY A 582 0.92 14.34 -12.30
N PHE A 583 1.53 14.09 -11.13
CA PHE A 583 1.63 12.72 -10.57
C PHE A 583 2.07 12.63 -9.10
N ALA A 584 1.89 11.46 -8.50
CA ALA A 584 2.58 11.04 -7.28
C ALA A 584 3.27 9.67 -7.42
N ILE A 585 4.27 9.44 -6.58
CA ILE A 585 4.94 8.15 -6.38
C ILE A 585 4.78 7.73 -4.92
N LEU A 586 4.25 6.53 -4.71
CA LEU A 586 4.26 5.82 -3.44
C LEU A 586 5.43 4.84 -3.43
N LEU A 587 6.33 4.99 -2.47
CA LEU A 587 7.33 3.97 -2.18
C LEU A 587 6.78 2.97 -1.16
N LEU A 588 6.97 1.68 -1.44
CA LEU A 588 6.65 0.58 -0.52
C LEU A 588 7.93 -0.19 -0.22
N SER A 589 8.31 -0.26 1.05
CA SER A 589 9.42 -1.11 1.52
C SER A 589 8.84 -2.41 2.04
N THR A 590 9.24 -3.53 1.45
CA THR A 590 8.63 -4.84 1.66
C THR A 590 9.67 -5.93 1.87
N VAL A 591 9.24 -7.12 2.31
CA VAL A 591 10.09 -8.32 2.46
C VAL A 591 10.79 -8.79 1.17
N THR A 592 10.38 -8.34 -0.02
CA THR A 592 11.04 -8.67 -1.30
C THR A 592 11.90 -7.53 -1.86
N GLY A 593 11.78 -6.32 -1.31
CA GLY A 593 12.51 -5.15 -1.78
C GLY A 593 11.75 -3.84 -1.61
N VAL A 594 12.29 -2.78 -2.19
CA VAL A 594 11.66 -1.46 -2.28
C VAL A 594 11.10 -1.24 -3.68
N TYR A 595 9.79 -1.05 -3.77
CA TYR A 595 9.04 -0.85 -5.01
C TYR A 595 8.45 0.57 -5.06
N ALA A 596 8.15 1.04 -6.27
CA ALA A 596 7.45 2.31 -6.49
C ALA A 596 6.14 2.06 -7.24
N LEU A 597 5.06 2.71 -6.80
CA LEU A 597 3.77 2.76 -7.48
C LEU A 597 3.49 4.20 -7.90
N ARG A 598 3.12 4.41 -9.17
CA ARG A 598 2.77 5.71 -9.73
C ARG A 598 1.26 5.93 -9.67
N PHE A 599 0.86 7.15 -9.30
CA PHE A 599 -0.50 7.66 -9.43
C PHE A 599 -0.53 8.79 -10.44
N ASP A 600 -1.48 8.74 -11.38
CA ASP A 600 -1.76 9.81 -12.33
C ASP A 600 -2.83 10.80 -11.76
N PRO A 601 -3.17 11.89 -12.47
CA PRO A 601 -4.18 12.86 -12.02
C PRO A 601 -5.61 12.31 -11.95
N ALA A 602 -5.88 11.15 -12.57
CA ALA A 602 -7.14 10.42 -12.43
C ALA A 602 -7.16 9.52 -11.19
N GLY A 603 -6.01 9.26 -10.57
CA GLY A 603 -5.84 8.35 -9.43
C GLY A 603 -5.56 6.92 -9.86
N ALA A 604 -5.32 6.68 -11.16
CA ALA A 604 -4.98 5.35 -11.66
C ALA A 604 -3.57 4.97 -11.18
N MET A 605 -3.47 3.78 -10.60
CA MET A 605 -2.26 3.26 -9.98
C MET A 605 -1.55 2.27 -10.90
N THR A 606 -0.25 2.44 -11.11
CA THR A 606 0.58 1.56 -11.95
C THR A 606 1.92 1.26 -11.26
N PRO A 607 2.37 0.00 -11.16
CA PRO A 607 3.74 -0.31 -10.73
C PRO A 607 4.79 0.33 -11.63
N VAL A 608 5.84 0.89 -11.04
CA VAL A 608 6.93 1.56 -11.77
C VAL A 608 8.05 0.56 -12.02
N ASP A 609 8.37 0.35 -13.29
CA ASP A 609 9.50 -0.46 -13.72
C ASP A 609 10.82 0.34 -13.64
N VAL A 610 11.83 -0.23 -12.97
CA VAL A 610 13.12 0.44 -12.73
C VAL A 610 14.17 0.01 -13.74
N THR A 611 14.63 0.96 -14.56
CA THR A 611 15.78 0.79 -15.45
C THR A 611 17.05 1.30 -14.78
N TRP A 612 18.12 0.49 -14.78
CA TRP A 612 19.42 0.87 -14.24
C TRP A 612 20.42 1.22 -15.35
N GLU A 613 21.11 2.36 -15.20
CA GLU A 613 22.16 2.88 -16.10
C GLU A 613 23.59 2.78 -15.51
#